data_AF-A0A6A3JZ73-F1
#
_entry.id   AF-A0A6A3JZ73-F1
#
_cell.length_a   1.000
_cell.length_b   1.000
_cell.length_c   1.000
_cell.angle_alpha   90.00
_cell.angle_beta   90.00
_cell.angle_gamma   90.00
#
_symmetry.space_group_name_H-M   'P 1'
#
loop_
_entity.id
_entity.type
_entity.pdbx_description
1 polymer ?
#
loop_
_entity_poly.entity_id
_entity_poly.type
_entity_poly.pdbx_seq_one_letter_code
_entity_poly.pdbx_strand_id
1 'polypeptide(L)'
;MLIDNTEPDQDMDEDEDILPGAVPRGLKNIIDVMYADINNPNIATDEYFADRTILTTTNAVVQRINEAVSQRLSGDLSVDSVDDDNEGNFFEPEVLHTVNINGIPPHKLILKEGAPIMMTRNLNPDLGLCNGTRLRVVKLKPHVIHATIMTGERQGQDGLIPRIVFVSDGDSRDSPFRLRRKQFPVVLRLP
;
A
#
# COMPACT_ATOMS: atom_id res chain seq x y z
N MET A 1 24.18 5.59 -55.72
CA MET A 1 23.50 4.45 -55.08
C MET A 1 23.54 4.72 -53.59
N LEU A 2 22.37 4.70 -52.95
CA LEU A 2 22.21 5.00 -51.53
C LEU A 2 22.93 3.93 -50.70
N ILE A 3 23.75 4.37 -49.76
CA ILE A 3 24.33 3.53 -48.72
C ILE A 3 23.34 3.61 -47.56
N ASP A 4 22.81 2.47 -47.18
CA ASP A 4 21.85 2.29 -46.09
C ASP A 4 22.50 2.76 -44.78
N ASN A 5 21.97 3.83 -44.19
CA ASN A 5 22.33 4.25 -42.84
C ASN A 5 21.44 3.45 -41.89
N THR A 6 21.89 2.25 -41.50
CA THR A 6 21.36 1.60 -40.32
C THR A 6 21.66 2.51 -39.13
N GLU A 7 20.63 3.08 -38.54
CA GLU A 7 20.74 3.82 -37.28
C GLU A 7 21.45 2.93 -36.25
N PRO A 8 22.37 3.47 -35.43
CA PRO A 8 23.00 2.70 -34.38
C PRO A 8 21.89 2.27 -33.41
N ASP A 9 21.83 0.96 -33.14
CA ASP A 9 21.07 0.40 -32.03
C ASP A 9 21.31 1.28 -30.81
N GLN A 10 20.25 1.92 -30.30
CA GLN A 10 20.31 2.64 -29.05
C GLN A 10 20.62 1.60 -27.98
N ASP A 11 21.87 1.57 -27.53
CA ASP A 11 22.30 0.82 -26.35
C ASP A 11 21.34 1.19 -25.21
N MET A 12 20.41 0.29 -24.91
CA MET A 12 19.33 0.48 -23.95
C MET A 12 19.86 0.41 -22.52
N ASP A 13 20.50 1.49 -22.06
CA ASP A 13 20.94 1.83 -20.69
C ASP A 13 20.66 0.77 -19.61
N GLU A 14 21.39 -0.36 -19.62
CA GLU A 14 21.25 -1.48 -18.67
C GLU A 14 21.39 -1.05 -17.19
N ASP A 15 21.87 0.18 -16.96
CA ASP A 15 22.10 0.80 -15.66
C ASP A 15 20.81 1.27 -14.95
N GLU A 16 19.66 1.38 -15.65
CA GLU A 16 18.39 1.77 -15.03
C GLU A 16 17.90 0.76 -13.96
N ASP A 17 18.29 -0.51 -14.10
CA ASP A 17 17.91 -1.61 -13.20
C ASP A 17 18.74 -1.67 -11.90
N ILE A 18 19.81 -0.87 -11.78
CA ILE A 18 20.80 -0.95 -10.68
C ILE A 18 20.57 0.15 -9.62
N LEU A 19 19.71 1.13 -9.86
CA LEU A 19 19.47 2.23 -8.93
C LEU A 19 18.77 1.77 -7.63
N PRO A 20 19.17 2.27 -6.44
CA PRO A 20 18.44 2.04 -5.21
C PRO A 20 16.99 2.54 -5.32
N GLY A 21 16.03 1.62 -5.32
CA GLY A 21 14.60 1.93 -5.50
C GLY A 21 14.06 1.69 -6.91
N ALA A 22 14.91 1.30 -7.88
CA ALA A 22 14.44 0.90 -9.20
C ALA A 22 13.52 -0.32 -9.14
N VAL A 23 12.46 -0.27 -9.94
CA VAL A 23 11.60 -1.40 -10.27
C VAL A 23 12.24 -2.10 -11.47
N PRO A 24 12.69 -3.36 -11.35
CA PRO A 24 13.31 -4.07 -12.47
C PRO A 24 12.41 -3.99 -13.71
N ARG A 25 12.97 -3.77 -14.90
CA ARG A 25 12.20 -3.62 -16.16
C ARG A 25 11.14 -4.72 -16.36
N GLY A 26 11.49 -5.97 -16.04
CA GLY A 26 10.54 -7.09 -16.11
C GLY A 26 9.32 -6.92 -15.21
N LEU A 27 9.49 -6.30 -14.03
CA LEU A 27 8.40 -6.02 -13.10
C LEU A 27 7.55 -4.83 -13.56
N LYS A 28 8.17 -3.82 -14.18
CA LYS A 28 7.45 -2.70 -14.80
C LYS A 28 6.51 -3.19 -15.91
N ASN A 29 6.97 -4.09 -16.78
CA ASN A 29 6.15 -4.69 -17.82
C ASN A 29 4.96 -5.47 -17.26
N ILE A 30 5.15 -6.23 -16.18
CA ILE A 30 4.04 -6.95 -15.51
C ILE A 30 3.02 -5.95 -14.98
N ILE A 31 3.46 -4.87 -14.33
CA ILE A 31 2.58 -3.82 -13.81
C ILE A 31 1.83 -3.15 -14.98
N ASP A 32 2.49 -2.87 -16.10
CA ASP A 32 1.88 -2.29 -17.30
C ASP A 32 0.76 -3.17 -17.85
N VAL A 33 1.01 -4.47 -17.99
CA VAL A 33 0.01 -5.41 -18.53
C VAL A 33 -1.13 -5.66 -17.54
N MET A 34 -0.83 -5.81 -16.25
CA MET A 34 -1.84 -6.10 -15.24
C MET A 34 -2.72 -4.90 -14.94
N TYR A 35 -2.17 -3.68 -15.01
CA TYR A 35 -2.81 -2.44 -14.57
C TYR A 35 -2.94 -1.37 -15.67
N ALA A 36 -3.00 -1.77 -16.94
CA ALA A 36 -3.18 -0.85 -18.07
C ALA A 36 -4.42 0.04 -17.89
N ASP A 37 -5.53 -0.55 -17.45
CA ASP A 37 -6.84 0.10 -17.34
C ASP A 37 -7.18 0.59 -15.93
N ILE A 38 -6.18 0.74 -15.05
CA ILE A 38 -6.40 1.05 -13.62
C ILE A 38 -7.17 2.36 -13.37
N ASN A 39 -7.14 3.27 -14.35
CA ASN A 39 -7.83 4.58 -14.30
C ASN A 39 -9.15 4.61 -15.09
N ASN A 40 -9.52 3.51 -15.75
CA ASN A 40 -10.76 3.46 -16.51
C ASN A 40 -11.91 3.04 -15.57
N PRO A 41 -12.84 3.93 -15.19
CA PRO A 41 -13.87 3.64 -14.20
C PRO A 41 -14.85 2.54 -14.65
N ASN A 42 -14.93 2.27 -15.96
CA ASN A 42 -15.78 1.18 -16.49
C ASN A 42 -15.12 -0.20 -16.36
N ILE A 43 -13.79 -0.23 -16.18
CA ILE A 43 -13.01 -1.46 -16.12
C ILE A 43 -12.45 -1.69 -14.72
N ALA A 44 -11.92 -0.66 -14.05
CA ALA A 44 -11.36 -0.71 -12.71
C ALA A 44 -12.43 -0.80 -11.61
N THR A 45 -13.32 -1.78 -11.73
CA THR A 45 -14.33 -2.13 -10.72
C THR A 45 -13.74 -2.97 -9.60
N ASP A 46 -14.56 -3.33 -8.61
CA ASP A 46 -14.14 -4.20 -7.51
C ASP A 46 -13.64 -5.58 -8.02
N GLU A 47 -14.31 -6.13 -9.04
CA GLU A 47 -13.92 -7.39 -9.69
C GLU A 47 -12.54 -7.30 -10.37
N TYR A 48 -12.26 -6.19 -11.05
CA TYR A 48 -10.98 -5.98 -11.72
C TYR A 48 -9.79 -6.06 -10.76
N PHE A 49 -9.91 -5.44 -9.60
CA PHE A 49 -8.87 -5.49 -8.58
C PHE A 49 -8.90 -6.80 -7.77
N ALA A 50 -10.06 -7.46 -7.66
CA ALA A 50 -10.19 -8.75 -6.99
C ALA A 50 -9.49 -9.89 -7.75
N ASP A 51 -9.61 -9.90 -9.09
CA ASP A 51 -9.12 -10.97 -9.96
C ASP A 51 -7.63 -10.86 -10.30
N ARG A 52 -6.97 -9.79 -9.85
CA ARG A 52 -5.56 -9.50 -10.13
C ARG A 52 -4.78 -9.56 -8.84
N THR A 53 -3.59 -10.16 -8.87
CA THR A 53 -2.62 -10.10 -7.77
C THR A 53 -1.21 -10.41 -8.29
N ILE A 54 -0.22 -9.59 -7.94
CA ILE A 54 1.20 -9.81 -8.13
C ILE A 54 1.79 -10.33 -6.82
N LEU A 55 2.15 -11.61 -6.80
CA LEU A 55 2.85 -12.24 -5.68
C LEU A 55 4.36 -12.14 -5.88
N THR A 56 5.06 -11.69 -4.84
CA THR A 56 6.54 -11.63 -4.83
C THR A 56 7.12 -12.24 -3.57
N THR A 57 8.42 -12.53 -3.59
CA THR A 57 9.11 -13.27 -2.53
C THR A 57 9.44 -12.41 -1.30
N THR A 58 9.47 -11.08 -1.42
CA THR A 58 9.86 -10.18 -0.33
C THR A 58 8.95 -8.97 -0.21
N ASN A 59 8.71 -8.53 1.04
CA ASN A 59 7.90 -7.33 1.31
C ASN A 59 8.52 -6.05 0.74
N ALA A 60 9.84 -5.99 0.59
CA ALA A 60 10.53 -4.85 -0.03
C ALA A 60 10.12 -4.68 -1.50
N VAL A 61 10.01 -5.79 -2.25
CA VAL A 61 9.53 -5.74 -3.64
C VAL A 61 8.03 -5.41 -3.69
N VAL A 62 7.23 -5.97 -2.78
CA VAL A 62 5.80 -5.59 -2.65
C VAL A 62 5.64 -4.08 -2.46
N GLN A 63 6.46 -3.47 -1.59
CA GLN A 63 6.39 -2.03 -1.35
C GLN A 63 6.71 -1.22 -2.62
N ARG A 64 7.75 -1.61 -3.37
CA ARG A 64 8.08 -0.94 -4.65
C ARG A 64 6.95 -1.07 -5.69
N ILE A 65 6.33 -2.25 -5.79
CA ILE A 65 5.17 -2.46 -6.69
C ILE A 65 4.01 -1.57 -6.26
N ASN A 66 3.69 -1.55 -4.97
CA ASN A 66 2.61 -0.71 -4.44
C ASN A 66 2.89 0.77 -4.72
N GLU A 67 4.11 1.25 -4.52
CA GLU A 67 4.48 2.62 -4.84
C GLU A 67 4.32 2.91 -6.35
N ALA A 68 4.82 2.04 -7.22
CA ALA A 68 4.73 2.20 -8.67
C ALA A 68 3.28 2.16 -9.20
N VAL A 69 2.44 1.27 -8.67
CA VAL A 69 1.02 1.19 -9.05
C VAL A 69 0.24 2.38 -8.48
N SER A 70 0.55 2.83 -7.25
CA SER A 70 -0.09 3.98 -6.61
C SER A 70 0.17 5.27 -7.39
N GLN A 71 1.36 5.44 -7.96
CA GLN A 71 1.68 6.58 -8.82
C GLN A 71 0.80 6.65 -10.07
N ARG A 72 0.28 5.52 -10.56
CA ARG A 72 -0.61 5.47 -11.73
C ARG A 72 -2.05 5.81 -11.41
N LEU A 73 -2.51 5.52 -10.19
CA LEU A 73 -3.87 5.80 -9.77
C LEU A 73 -4.17 7.30 -9.82
N SER A 74 -5.21 7.64 -10.56
CA SER A 74 -5.80 8.97 -10.58
C SER A 74 -6.57 9.17 -9.27
N GLY A 75 -6.32 10.27 -8.57
CA GLY A 75 -6.99 10.58 -7.32
C GLY A 75 -6.12 11.39 -6.37
N ASP A 76 -6.80 12.05 -5.43
CA ASP A 76 -6.13 12.87 -4.44
C ASP A 76 -5.34 11.99 -3.46
N LEU A 77 -4.10 12.41 -3.22
CA LEU A 77 -3.23 11.77 -2.24
C LEU A 77 -3.64 12.21 -0.83
N SER A 78 -4.18 11.29 -0.04
CA SER A 78 -4.36 11.51 1.39
C SER A 78 -3.17 10.92 2.13
N VAL A 79 -2.49 11.76 2.91
CA VAL A 79 -1.42 11.31 3.80
C VAL A 79 -1.94 11.40 5.22
N ASP A 80 -2.03 10.25 5.88
CA ASP A 80 -2.40 10.16 7.27
C ASP A 80 -1.15 9.99 8.13
N SER A 81 -0.90 10.95 9.02
CA SER A 81 0.15 10.87 10.03
C SER A 81 -0.42 10.36 11.35
N VAL A 82 0.42 9.65 12.10
CA VAL A 82 0.00 9.07 13.37
C VAL A 82 0.16 10.02 14.55
N ASP A 83 -0.78 9.93 15.49
CA ASP A 83 -0.61 10.33 16.88
C ASP A 83 0.11 9.20 17.65
N ASP A 84 1.40 9.37 17.92
CA ASP A 84 2.19 8.48 18.79
C ASP A 84 2.09 8.97 20.25
N ASP A 85 1.85 8.05 21.19
CA ASP A 85 1.74 8.37 22.62
C ASP A 85 3.14 8.29 23.25
N ASN A 86 3.77 9.44 23.49
CA ASN A 86 5.17 9.57 23.92
C ASN A 86 5.39 9.49 25.43
N GLU A 87 4.35 9.24 26.23
CA GLU A 87 4.47 9.20 27.70
C GLU A 87 5.50 8.14 28.15
N GLY A 88 6.68 8.62 28.58
CA GLY A 88 7.75 7.81 29.14
C GLY A 88 8.81 7.30 28.16
N ASN A 89 8.81 7.73 26.89
CA ASN A 89 9.85 7.37 25.93
C ASN A 89 11.01 8.38 25.95
N PHE A 90 12.26 7.89 26.04
CA PHE A 90 13.48 8.72 26.01
C PHE A 90 13.94 9.10 24.59
N PHE A 91 13.17 8.74 23.56
CA PHE A 91 13.53 8.92 22.15
C PHE A 91 12.81 10.13 21.56
N GLU A 92 13.51 10.87 20.70
CA GLU A 92 12.94 11.96 19.92
C GLU A 92 11.81 11.45 19.00
N PRO A 93 10.71 12.22 18.82
CA PRO A 93 9.60 11.84 17.95
C PRO A 93 10.03 11.46 16.53
N GLU A 94 11.01 12.18 15.96
CA GLU A 94 11.55 11.92 14.62
C GLU A 94 12.15 10.53 14.50
N VAL A 95 12.80 10.04 15.56
CA VAL A 95 13.35 8.69 15.60
C VAL A 95 12.20 7.69 15.57
N LEU A 96 11.18 7.87 16.42
CA LEU A 96 10.01 6.99 16.49
C LEU A 96 9.22 6.93 15.17
N HIS A 97 9.20 8.02 14.41
CA HIS A 97 8.58 8.08 13.08
C HIS A 97 9.30 7.21 12.05
N THR A 98 10.61 6.99 12.21
CA THR A 98 11.42 6.15 11.31
C THR A 98 11.46 4.67 11.70
N VAL A 99 11.09 4.33 12.94
CA VAL A 99 11.14 2.94 13.40
C VAL A 99 10.02 2.13 12.75
N ASN A 100 10.42 1.07 12.04
CA ASN A 100 9.54 0.07 11.48
C ASN A 100 9.51 -1.17 12.39
N ILE A 101 8.53 -1.24 13.29
CA ILE A 101 8.33 -2.39 14.19
C ILE A 101 7.33 -3.35 13.57
N ASN A 102 7.66 -4.65 13.56
CA ASN A 102 6.75 -5.69 13.10
C ASN A 102 5.39 -5.60 13.82
N GLY A 103 4.31 -5.63 13.04
CA GLY A 103 2.94 -5.54 13.56
C GLY A 103 2.48 -4.13 13.91
N ILE A 104 3.34 -3.10 13.79
CA ILE A 104 2.98 -1.70 13.95
C ILE A 104 2.91 -1.03 12.58
N PRO A 105 1.85 -0.28 12.26
CA PRO A 105 1.76 0.42 10.98
C PRO A 105 2.82 1.52 10.87
N PRO A 106 3.20 1.91 9.64
CA PRO A 106 4.12 3.02 9.43
C PRO A 106 3.55 4.33 9.96
N HIS A 107 4.43 5.28 10.31
CA HIS A 107 4.02 6.60 10.78
C HIS A 107 3.28 7.42 9.71
N LYS A 108 3.58 7.18 8.42
CA LYS A 108 2.85 7.79 7.31
C LYS A 108 2.12 6.70 6.53
N LEU A 109 0.81 6.85 6.41
CA LEU A 109 -0.03 6.02 5.57
C LEU A 109 -0.51 6.86 4.38
N ILE A 110 -0.15 6.45 3.18
CA ILE A 110 -0.49 7.16 1.94
C ILE A 110 -1.57 6.37 1.23
N LEU A 111 -2.74 6.99 1.03
CA LEU A 111 -3.91 6.39 0.40
C LEU A 111 -4.45 7.29 -0.71
N LYS A 112 -5.15 6.66 -1.66
CA LYS A 112 -5.90 7.34 -2.73
C LYS A 112 -7.32 6.78 -2.78
N GLU A 113 -8.27 7.61 -3.15
CA GLU A 113 -9.62 7.13 -3.48
C GLU A 113 -9.56 6.20 -4.69
N GLY A 114 -10.38 5.16 -4.69
CA GLY A 114 -10.33 4.07 -5.69
C GLY A 114 -9.22 3.05 -5.47
N ALA A 115 -8.26 3.29 -4.57
CA ALA A 115 -7.19 2.33 -4.33
C ALA A 115 -7.68 1.11 -3.52
N PRO A 116 -7.25 -0.11 -3.87
CA PRO A 116 -7.44 -1.28 -3.03
C PRO A 116 -6.53 -1.26 -1.79
N ILE A 117 -7.10 -1.62 -0.66
CA ILE A 117 -6.47 -1.72 0.65
C ILE A 117 -6.81 -3.07 1.28
N MET A 118 -6.02 -3.47 2.26
CA MET A 118 -6.25 -4.70 3.02
C MET A 118 -6.25 -4.42 4.52
N MET A 119 -7.22 -4.99 5.22
CA MET A 119 -7.31 -4.94 6.68
C MET A 119 -6.16 -5.68 7.34
N THR A 120 -5.58 -5.11 8.39
CA THR A 120 -4.48 -5.71 9.19
C THR A 120 -4.87 -6.11 10.61
N ARG A 121 -6.11 -5.79 11.02
CA ARG A 121 -6.68 -6.14 12.33
C ARG A 121 -8.16 -6.45 12.21
N ASN A 122 -8.66 -7.22 13.17
CA ASN A 122 -10.08 -7.48 13.32
C ASN A 122 -10.76 -6.28 13.98
N LEU A 123 -11.75 -5.70 13.29
CA LEU A 123 -12.63 -4.68 13.86
C LEU A 123 -14.02 -5.24 14.12
N ASN A 124 -14.60 -5.88 13.11
CA ASN A 124 -15.90 -6.51 13.19
C ASN A 124 -15.98 -7.67 12.17
N PRO A 125 -15.58 -8.89 12.57
CA PRO A 125 -15.63 -10.06 11.70
C PRO A 125 -17.05 -10.37 11.20
N ASP A 126 -18.06 -10.12 12.02
CA ASP A 126 -19.46 -10.34 11.64
C ASP A 126 -19.85 -9.46 10.47
N LEU A 127 -19.24 -8.28 10.28
CA LEU A 127 -19.46 -7.40 9.12
C LEU A 127 -18.40 -7.58 8.02
N GLY A 128 -17.53 -8.58 8.11
CA GLY A 128 -16.44 -8.80 7.16
C GLY A 128 -15.25 -7.85 7.32
N LEU A 129 -15.22 -7.03 8.38
CA LEU A 129 -14.10 -6.13 8.71
C LEU A 129 -13.07 -6.86 9.57
N CYS A 130 -12.43 -7.87 8.99
CA CYS A 130 -11.43 -8.71 9.63
C CYS A 130 -10.08 -8.65 8.89
N ASN A 131 -9.04 -9.16 9.54
CA ASN A 131 -7.70 -9.21 8.96
C ASN A 131 -7.70 -9.98 7.62
N GLY A 132 -7.06 -9.41 6.60
CA GLY A 132 -7.01 -9.98 5.25
C GLY A 132 -8.16 -9.57 4.33
N THR A 133 -9.24 -8.95 4.83
CA THR A 133 -10.31 -8.43 3.96
C THR A 133 -9.75 -7.38 3.01
N ARG A 134 -9.98 -7.59 1.71
CA ARG A 134 -9.66 -6.64 0.65
C ARG A 134 -10.82 -5.68 0.44
N LEU A 135 -10.52 -4.39 0.45
CA LEU A 135 -11.50 -3.32 0.27
C LEU A 135 -11.01 -2.32 -0.76
N ARG A 136 -11.91 -1.63 -1.45
CA ARG A 136 -11.59 -0.46 -2.28
C ARG A 136 -11.97 0.81 -1.53
N VAL A 137 -11.06 1.77 -1.47
CA VAL A 137 -11.34 3.07 -0.86
C VAL A 137 -12.40 3.79 -1.70
N VAL A 138 -13.53 4.12 -1.07
CA VAL A 138 -14.57 4.96 -1.68
C VAL A 138 -14.35 6.41 -1.35
N LYS A 139 -14.07 6.71 -0.07
CA LYS A 139 -13.85 8.07 0.39
C LYS A 139 -12.94 8.15 1.60
N LEU A 140 -12.05 9.13 1.58
CA LEU A 140 -11.14 9.41 2.70
C LEU A 140 -11.66 10.58 3.53
N LYS A 141 -11.80 10.39 4.84
CA LYS A 141 -12.18 11.44 5.79
C LYS A 141 -11.14 11.50 6.92
N PRO A 142 -11.05 12.61 7.67
CA PRO A 142 -9.98 12.81 8.67
C PRO A 142 -9.84 11.71 9.74
N HIS A 143 -10.92 11.00 10.09
CA HIS A 143 -10.92 10.01 11.17
C HIS A 143 -11.52 8.66 10.78
N VAL A 144 -11.98 8.52 9.54
CA VAL A 144 -12.64 7.31 9.06
C VAL A 144 -12.38 7.11 7.58
N ILE A 145 -12.08 5.88 7.19
CA ILE A 145 -12.04 5.47 5.79
C ILE A 145 -13.38 4.81 5.46
N HIS A 146 -14.03 5.28 4.40
CA HIS A 146 -15.17 4.59 3.80
C HIS A 146 -14.67 3.74 2.65
N ALA A 147 -14.90 2.43 2.73
CA ALA A 147 -14.41 1.48 1.74
C ALA A 147 -15.46 0.38 1.47
N THR A 148 -15.43 -0.21 0.28
CA THR A 148 -16.33 -1.30 -0.14
C THR A 148 -15.57 -2.62 -0.12
N ILE A 149 -16.19 -3.69 0.39
CA ILE A 149 -15.60 -5.04 0.41
C ILE A 149 -15.58 -5.59 -1.01
N MET A 150 -14.39 -6.03 -1.46
CA MET A 150 -14.20 -6.45 -2.85
C MET A 150 -14.44 -7.94 -3.08
N THR A 151 -14.31 -8.77 -2.05
CA THR A 151 -14.34 -10.23 -2.20
C THR A 151 -15.11 -10.93 -1.08
N GLY A 152 -15.55 -12.16 -1.34
CA GLY A 152 -16.21 -13.02 -0.37
C GLY A 152 -17.72 -12.79 -0.24
N GLU A 153 -18.33 -13.40 0.77
CA GLU A 153 -19.80 -13.39 0.97
C GLU A 153 -20.40 -11.99 1.18
N ARG A 154 -19.57 -11.01 1.53
CA ARG A 154 -19.96 -9.63 1.79
C ARG A 154 -19.51 -8.65 0.70
N GLN A 155 -19.14 -9.16 -0.48
CA GLN A 155 -18.77 -8.31 -1.62
C GLN A 155 -19.84 -7.25 -1.90
N GLY A 156 -19.38 -6.03 -2.20
CA GLY A 156 -20.23 -4.87 -2.46
C GLY A 156 -20.81 -4.20 -1.21
N GLN A 157 -20.59 -4.74 -0.01
CA GLN A 157 -20.98 -4.08 1.24
C GLN A 157 -19.95 -3.02 1.63
N ASP A 158 -20.45 -1.90 2.17
CA ASP A 158 -19.61 -0.81 2.65
C ASP A 158 -19.20 -1.00 4.11
N GLY A 159 -17.97 -0.61 4.41
CA GLY A 159 -17.37 -0.57 5.72
C GLY A 159 -16.84 0.81 6.07
N LEU A 160 -16.98 1.18 7.35
CA LEU A 160 -16.35 2.35 7.94
C LEU A 160 -15.21 1.90 8.85
N ILE A 161 -14.00 2.36 8.55
CA ILE A 161 -12.78 1.92 9.22
C ILE A 161 -12.23 3.09 10.03
N PRO A 162 -12.36 3.08 11.37
CA PRO A 162 -11.77 4.08 12.24
C PRO A 162 -10.29 3.79 12.51
N ARG A 163 -9.58 4.79 13.03
CA ARG A 163 -8.24 4.60 13.62
C ARG A 163 -8.33 3.77 14.90
N ILE A 164 -7.34 2.91 15.14
CA ILE A 164 -7.17 2.14 16.38
C ILE A 164 -5.76 2.32 16.94
N VAL A 165 -5.58 1.96 18.21
CA VAL A 165 -4.26 2.01 18.85
C VAL A 165 -3.54 0.68 18.65
N PHE A 166 -2.36 0.76 18.06
CA PHE A 166 -1.38 -0.31 17.95
C PHE A 166 -0.37 -0.19 19.09
N VAL A 167 0.03 -1.32 19.65
CA VAL A 167 1.00 -1.35 20.74
C VAL A 167 2.06 -2.39 20.42
N SER A 168 3.33 -2.00 20.41
CA SER A 168 4.42 -2.95 20.21
C SER A 168 4.58 -3.83 21.45
N ASP A 169 5.08 -5.03 21.24
CA ASP A 169 5.40 -5.92 22.35
C ASP A 169 6.73 -5.48 22.98
N GLY A 170 6.66 -4.97 24.21
CA GLY A 170 7.79 -4.35 24.91
C GLY A 170 8.88 -5.35 25.34
N ASP A 171 8.59 -6.65 25.31
CA ASP A 171 9.53 -7.73 25.65
C ASP A 171 10.19 -8.37 24.40
N SER A 172 9.90 -7.87 23.21
CA SER A 172 10.57 -8.33 21.99
C SER A 172 12.04 -7.91 22.00
N ARG A 173 12.95 -8.86 21.72
CA ARG A 173 14.40 -8.58 21.59
C ARG A 173 14.74 -7.53 20.53
N ASP A 174 13.77 -7.17 19.70
CA ASP A 174 13.91 -6.32 18.52
C ASP A 174 13.66 -4.82 18.82
N SER A 175 13.15 -4.46 20.00
CA SER A 175 12.94 -3.05 20.36
C SER A 175 13.17 -2.76 21.84
N PRO A 176 13.96 -1.73 22.19
CA PRO A 176 14.22 -1.36 23.59
C PRO A 176 13.08 -0.56 24.23
N PHE A 177 11.95 -0.36 23.53
CA PHE A 177 10.84 0.45 24.01
C PHE A 177 9.48 -0.09 23.56
N ARG A 178 8.44 0.35 24.26
CA ARG A 178 7.05 0.06 23.92
C ARG A 178 6.45 1.23 23.15
N LEU A 179 6.18 1.04 21.86
CA LEU A 179 5.57 2.03 20.99
C LEU A 179 4.04 1.90 21.02
N ARG A 180 3.35 3.01 21.26
CA ARG A 180 1.88 3.11 21.15
C ARG A 180 1.53 4.08 20.03
N ARG A 181 0.81 3.60 19.01
CA ARG A 181 0.61 4.26 17.73
C ARG A 181 -0.86 4.24 17.30
N LYS A 182 -1.52 5.40 17.12
CA LYS A 182 -2.93 5.46 16.70
C LYS A 182 -3.10 5.64 15.19
N GLN A 183 -3.46 4.60 14.46
CA GLN A 183 -3.53 4.60 12.99
C GLN A 183 -4.68 3.74 12.46
N PHE A 184 -5.07 3.91 11.20
CA PHE A 184 -6.00 3.02 10.51
C PHE A 184 -5.43 1.60 10.40
N PRO A 185 -6.25 0.56 10.67
CA PRO A 185 -5.81 -0.83 10.57
C PRO A 185 -5.84 -1.37 9.15
N VAL A 186 -5.21 -0.64 8.23
CA VAL A 186 -5.17 -0.99 6.82
C VAL A 186 -3.77 -0.79 6.26
N VAL A 187 -3.48 -1.50 5.19
CA VAL A 187 -2.29 -1.28 4.36
C VAL A 187 -2.73 -1.11 2.92
N LEU A 188 -2.05 -0.21 2.20
CA LEU A 188 -2.14 -0.17 0.76
C LEU A 188 -1.62 -1.51 0.23
N ARG A 189 -2.51 -2.30 -0.35
CA ARG A 189 -2.19 -3.59 -0.95
C ARG A 189 -2.72 -3.50 -2.37
N LEU A 190 -1.90 -2.89 -3.22
CA LEU A 190 -2.21 -2.88 -4.64
C LEU A 190 -1.98 -4.30 -5.14
N PRO A 191 -2.87 -4.80 -6.01
CA PRO A 191 -2.90 -6.20 -6.33
C PRO A 191 -1.55 -6.69 -6.83
#